data_AF-A0A259F057-F1
#
_entry.id   AF-A0A259F057-F1
#
_cell.length_a   1.000
_cell.length_b   1.000
_cell.length_c   1.000
_cell.angle_alpha   90.00
_cell.angle_beta   90.00
_cell.angle_gamma   90.00
#
_symmetry.space_group_name_H-M   'P 1'
#
loop_
_entity.id
_entity.type
_entity.pdbx_description
1 polymer ?
#
loop_
_entity_poly.entity_id
_entity_poly.type
_entity_poly.pdbx_seq_one_letter_code
_entity_poly.pdbx_strand_id
1 'polypeptide(L)'
;MNSIKSIAISAQLKTLSKFNCQALINGKTRTLYSCLNELNQVNRNICSVEDPIEIQLPGINQVAYHPRAGLDFPTIIRALLRQDPDVIMIGEIRDIASAQLAIQAAQTGHLVLSTLHTRNASGVLGRLKNLGIDSEAIESCLRCVSSQRLVRQRCMQCINYIKTDQCPQCTSSGYFGRIGVHEVLAGSQLFSSAPFLDLHSAGALAVKAGLIDQATLDAEVGTWH
;
A
#
# COMPACT_ATOMS: atom_id res chain seq x y z
N MET A 1 -4.28 -15.90 23.92
CA MET A 1 -4.43 -15.44 22.52
C MET A 1 -4.48 -13.92 22.54
N ASN A 2 -3.35 -13.25 22.29
CA ASN A 2 -3.32 -11.80 22.20
C ASN A 2 -4.10 -11.42 20.94
N SER A 3 -5.32 -10.91 21.12
CA SER A 3 -6.16 -10.39 20.03
C SER A 3 -5.35 -9.35 19.24
N ILE A 4 -4.96 -9.71 18.02
CA ILE A 4 -4.24 -8.82 17.13
C ILE A 4 -5.25 -7.78 16.63
N LYS A 5 -5.38 -6.68 17.37
CA LYS A 5 -6.10 -5.48 16.91
C LYS A 5 -5.18 -4.77 15.93
N SER A 6 -5.34 -4.90 14.62
CA SER A 6 -4.42 -4.24 13.69
C SER A 6 -5.07 -3.78 12.38
N ILE A 7 -4.87 -2.49 12.09
CA ILE A 7 -4.96 -1.95 10.73
C ILE A 7 -3.54 -1.68 10.25
N ALA A 8 -3.20 -2.21 9.07
CA ALA A 8 -2.03 -1.76 8.30
C ALA A 8 -2.50 -1.06 7.02
N ILE A 9 -2.05 0.19 6.82
CA ILE A 9 -2.48 1.01 5.69
C ILE A 9 -1.31 1.25 4.73
N SER A 10 -1.51 0.92 3.45
CA SER A 10 -0.60 1.34 2.38
C SER A 10 -1.06 2.67 1.79
N ALA A 11 -0.28 3.72 2.01
CA ALA A 11 -0.42 5.03 1.42
C ALA A 11 0.41 5.13 0.12
N GLN A 12 -0.18 5.68 -0.93
CA GLN A 12 0.50 6.06 -2.17
C GLN A 12 -0.01 7.45 -2.49
N LEU A 13 0.90 8.36 -2.28
CA LEU A 13 1.02 9.66 -2.90
C LEU A 13 0.85 9.53 -4.43
N LYS A 14 -0.08 10.30 -4.98
CA LYS A 14 -0.29 10.39 -6.43
C LYS A 14 0.97 10.93 -7.12
N THR A 15 1.63 10.12 -7.94
CA THR A 15 2.50 10.64 -9.01
C THR A 15 1.58 11.26 -10.06
N LEU A 16 1.70 12.58 -10.30
CA LEU A 16 1.05 13.25 -11.43
C LEU A 16 1.75 12.80 -12.72
N SER A 17 1.29 11.70 -13.31
CA SER A 17 1.65 11.36 -14.69
C SER A 17 0.40 11.31 -15.56
N LYS A 18 0.29 12.32 -16.44
CA LYS A 18 -0.62 12.36 -17.58
C LYS A 18 -0.33 11.14 -18.47
N PHE A 19 -1.00 10.00 -18.31
CA PHE A 19 -1.20 8.99 -19.35
C PHE A 19 -2.29 8.01 -18.92
N ASN A 20 -3.33 7.86 -19.75
CA ASN A 20 -4.50 7.02 -19.55
C ASN A 20 -4.13 5.52 -19.58
N CYS A 21 -3.64 4.96 -18.47
CA CYS A 21 -3.61 3.52 -18.19
C CYS A 21 -3.46 3.28 -16.68
N GLN A 22 -4.56 3.44 -15.93
CA GLN A 22 -4.60 3.31 -14.46
C GLN A 22 -4.46 1.87 -13.94
N ALA A 23 -4.59 0.85 -14.79
CA ALA A 23 -4.74 -0.55 -14.36
C ALA A 23 -3.43 -1.33 -14.09
N LEU A 24 -2.23 -0.77 -14.38
CA LEU A 24 -0.94 -1.51 -14.24
C LEU A 24 0.15 -0.74 -13.46
N ILE A 25 -0.21 0.38 -12.82
CA ILE A 25 0.76 1.31 -12.17
C ILE A 25 0.50 1.49 -10.66
N ASN A 26 -0.41 0.73 -10.05
CA ASN A 26 -0.68 0.85 -8.62
C ASN A 26 0.29 -0.01 -7.80
N GLY A 27 1.37 0.62 -7.33
CA GLY A 27 2.33 0.00 -6.41
C GLY A 27 1.68 -0.51 -5.12
N LYS A 28 0.60 0.15 -4.66
CA LYS A 28 -0.23 -0.27 -3.52
C LYS A 28 -0.76 -1.69 -3.64
N THR A 29 -1.46 -1.99 -4.74
CA THR A 29 -2.16 -3.27 -4.90
C THR A 29 -1.16 -4.41 -4.90
N ARG A 30 -0.02 -4.23 -5.60
CA ARG A 30 1.08 -5.21 -5.59
C ARG A 30 1.65 -5.44 -4.20
N THR A 31 1.89 -4.37 -3.43
CA THR A 31 2.38 -4.49 -2.05
C THR A 31 1.36 -5.23 -1.17
N LEU A 32 0.07 -4.89 -1.27
CA LEU A 32 -0.98 -5.59 -0.54
C LEU A 32 -1.08 -7.06 -0.95
N TYR A 33 -1.06 -7.38 -2.24
CA TYR A 33 -1.07 -8.76 -2.71
C TYR A 33 0.15 -9.55 -2.23
N SER A 34 1.33 -8.91 -2.14
CA SER A 34 2.51 -9.53 -1.55
C SER A 34 2.30 -9.84 -0.07
N CYS A 35 1.73 -8.91 0.71
CA CYS A 35 1.39 -9.16 2.11
C CYS A 35 0.34 -10.27 2.25
N LEU A 36 -0.67 -10.29 1.37
CA LEU A 36 -1.70 -11.33 1.38
C LEU A 36 -1.12 -12.71 1.08
N ASN A 37 -0.24 -12.83 0.08
CA ASN A 37 0.44 -14.08 -0.23
C ASN A 37 1.29 -14.60 0.93
N GLU A 38 1.99 -13.71 1.65
CA GLU A 38 2.76 -14.07 2.84
C GLU A 38 1.85 -14.59 3.97
N LEU A 39 0.66 -14.01 4.10
CA LEU A 39 -0.34 -14.41 5.10
C LEU A 39 -1.16 -15.63 4.67
N ASN A 40 -1.14 -16.02 3.39
CA ASN A 40 -1.98 -17.06 2.81
C ASN A 40 -1.55 -18.46 3.27
N GLN A 41 -2.00 -18.82 4.46
CA GLN A 41 -1.75 -20.09 5.11
C GLN A 41 -3.05 -20.88 5.19
N VAL A 42 -2.96 -22.21 5.13
CA VAL A 42 -4.14 -23.11 5.12
C VAL A 42 -5.05 -22.92 6.35
N ASN A 43 -4.49 -22.46 7.47
CA ASN A 43 -5.20 -22.21 8.72
C ASN A 43 -5.71 -20.78 8.89
N ARG A 44 -5.69 -19.95 7.83
CA ARG A 44 -6.20 -18.57 7.88
C ARG A 44 -7.26 -18.35 6.82
N ASN A 45 -8.39 -17.77 7.23
CA ASN A 45 -9.41 -17.29 6.32
C ASN A 45 -9.11 -15.84 5.92
N ILE A 46 -8.80 -15.64 4.64
CA ILE A 46 -8.49 -14.32 4.09
C ILE A 46 -9.59 -13.91 3.11
N CYS A 47 -10.16 -12.73 3.35
CA CYS A 47 -11.17 -12.14 2.49
C CYS A 47 -10.74 -10.77 1.98
N SER A 48 -11.14 -10.40 0.76
CA SER A 48 -10.93 -9.05 0.23
C SER A 48 -12.17 -8.45 -0.44
N VAL A 49 -12.22 -7.12 -0.46
CA VAL A 49 -13.14 -6.32 -1.27
C VAL A 49 -12.36 -5.35 -2.16
N GLU A 50 -12.57 -5.40 -3.48
CA GLU A 50 -11.71 -4.73 -4.47
C GLU A 50 -12.50 -4.09 -5.62
N ASP A 51 -11.96 -3.03 -6.24
CA ASP A 51 -12.64 -2.24 -7.29
C ASP A 51 -11.67 -1.88 -8.43
N PRO A 52 -11.48 -2.73 -9.46
CA PRO A 52 -11.84 -4.16 -9.55
C PRO A 52 -10.73 -5.08 -8.98
N ILE A 53 -10.94 -6.40 -9.02
CA ILE A 53 -9.87 -7.38 -8.76
C ILE A 53 -8.83 -7.32 -9.89
N GLU A 54 -7.56 -7.02 -9.56
CA GLU A 54 -6.48 -6.93 -10.55
C GLU A 54 -5.92 -8.31 -10.92
N ILE A 55 -5.73 -9.18 -9.93
CA ILE A 55 -5.20 -10.54 -10.09
C ILE A 55 -5.91 -11.47 -9.11
N GLN A 56 -6.33 -12.64 -9.60
CA GLN A 56 -6.88 -13.67 -8.75
C GLN A 56 -5.77 -14.34 -7.93
N LEU A 57 -5.94 -14.35 -6.61
CA LEU A 57 -5.05 -15.00 -5.66
C LEU A 57 -5.69 -16.32 -5.18
N PRO A 58 -5.10 -17.49 -5.50
CA PRO A 58 -5.61 -18.77 -5.04
C PRO A 58 -5.63 -18.86 -3.51
N GLY A 59 -6.70 -19.41 -2.93
CA GLY A 59 -6.86 -19.54 -1.48
C GLY A 59 -7.39 -18.28 -0.77
N ILE A 60 -7.64 -17.18 -1.49
CA ILE A 60 -8.19 -15.95 -0.94
C ILE A 60 -9.58 -15.70 -1.50
N ASN A 61 -10.53 -15.37 -0.61
CA ASN A 61 -11.91 -15.06 -0.95
C ASN A 61 -12.01 -13.59 -1.42
N GLN A 62 -11.83 -13.34 -2.71
CA GLN A 62 -11.87 -11.98 -3.28
C GLN A 62 -13.27 -11.63 -3.82
N VAL A 63 -13.82 -10.52 -3.37
CA VAL A 63 -15.13 -10.01 -3.81
C VAL A 63 -14.95 -8.67 -4.54
N ALA A 64 -15.45 -8.60 -5.77
CA ALA A 64 -15.43 -7.36 -6.55
C ALA A 64 -16.57 -6.42 -6.16
N TYR A 65 -16.27 -5.12 -6.09
CA TYR A 65 -17.24 -4.04 -5.97
C TYR A 65 -18.16 -4.03 -7.19
N HIS A 66 -19.48 -4.08 -6.94
CA HIS A 66 -20.49 -4.10 -8.00
C HIS A 66 -21.76 -3.35 -7.56
N PRO A 67 -21.74 -2.01 -7.54
CA PRO A 67 -22.79 -1.19 -6.93
C PRO A 67 -24.15 -1.33 -7.64
N ARG A 68 -24.15 -1.59 -8.96
CA ARG A 68 -25.39 -1.84 -9.72
C ARG A 68 -26.11 -3.13 -9.30
N ALA A 69 -25.41 -4.05 -8.64
CA ALA A 69 -25.96 -5.27 -8.09
C ALA A 69 -26.18 -5.18 -6.57
N GLY A 70 -26.04 -3.98 -5.98
CA GLY A 70 -26.13 -3.77 -4.53
C GLY A 70 -24.89 -4.20 -3.74
N LEU A 71 -23.77 -4.52 -4.40
CA LEU A 71 -22.52 -4.92 -3.77
C LEU A 71 -21.58 -3.72 -3.64
N ASP A 72 -21.91 -2.80 -2.72
CA ASP A 72 -21.02 -1.70 -2.36
C ASP A 72 -20.02 -2.09 -1.26
N PHE A 73 -19.00 -1.26 -1.01
CA PHE A 73 -17.96 -1.54 -0.02
C PHE A 73 -18.54 -1.83 1.38
N PRO A 74 -19.42 -0.98 1.96
CA PRO A 74 -20.01 -1.27 3.27
C PRO A 74 -20.83 -2.56 3.33
N THR A 75 -21.56 -2.90 2.27
CA THR A 75 -22.34 -4.15 2.21
C THR A 75 -21.43 -5.36 2.16
N ILE A 76 -20.40 -5.33 1.32
CA ILE A 76 -19.43 -6.42 1.20
C ILE A 76 -18.66 -6.59 2.51
N ILE A 77 -18.13 -5.52 3.11
CA ILE A 77 -17.37 -5.61 4.38
C ILE A 77 -18.22 -6.25 5.48
N ARG A 78 -19.51 -5.86 5.61
CA ARG A 78 -20.42 -6.49 6.58
C ARG A 78 -20.66 -7.96 6.30
N ALA A 79 -20.72 -8.35 5.03
CA ALA A 79 -20.85 -9.76 4.65
C ALA A 79 -19.59 -10.56 4.99
N LEU A 80 -18.40 -10.00 4.70
CA LEU A 80 -17.12 -10.62 5.03
C LEU A 80 -16.96 -10.85 6.53
N LEU A 81 -17.39 -9.92 7.38
CA LEU A 81 -17.36 -10.08 8.84
C LEU A 81 -18.18 -11.28 9.36
N ARG A 82 -19.11 -11.81 8.56
CA ARG A 82 -19.88 -13.02 8.89
C ARG A 82 -19.28 -14.30 8.29
N GLN A 83 -18.15 -14.20 7.61
CA GLN A 83 -17.44 -15.35 7.04
C GLN A 83 -16.41 -15.93 8.00
N ASP A 84 -16.35 -15.45 9.26
CA ASP A 84 -15.29 -15.81 10.22
C ASP A 84 -13.86 -15.55 9.65
N PRO A 85 -13.56 -14.33 9.16
CA PRO A 85 -12.25 -14.04 8.58
C PRO A 85 -11.18 -13.86 9.66
N ASP A 86 -9.95 -14.25 9.38
CA ASP A 86 -8.77 -13.84 10.16
C ASP A 86 -8.20 -12.52 9.65
N VAL A 87 -8.25 -12.34 8.32
CA VAL A 87 -7.69 -11.18 7.61
C VAL A 87 -8.72 -10.63 6.64
N ILE A 88 -8.93 -9.31 6.68
CA ILE A 88 -9.80 -8.58 5.75
C ILE A 88 -8.96 -7.55 5.00
N MET A 89 -8.95 -7.61 3.67
CA MET A 89 -8.36 -6.58 2.83
C MET A 89 -9.45 -5.71 2.19
N ILE A 90 -9.34 -4.40 2.37
CA ILE A 90 -10.22 -3.40 1.77
C ILE A 90 -9.40 -2.63 0.75
N GLY A 91 -9.73 -2.76 -0.54
CA GLY A 91 -8.94 -2.19 -1.63
C GLY A 91 -8.62 -0.70 -1.42
N GLU A 92 -9.60 0.08 -0.99
CA GLU A 92 -9.39 1.45 -0.52
C GLU A 92 -10.49 1.90 0.46
N ILE A 93 -10.14 2.78 1.40
CA ILE A 93 -11.11 3.47 2.25
C ILE A 93 -11.40 4.85 1.65
N ARG A 94 -12.58 5.02 1.06
CA ARG A 94 -13.01 6.28 0.42
C ARG A 94 -13.87 7.16 1.30
N ASP A 95 -14.69 6.54 2.14
CA ASP A 95 -15.77 7.16 2.90
C ASP A 95 -15.78 6.73 4.37
N ILE A 96 -16.58 7.44 5.17
CA ILE A 96 -16.72 7.20 6.62
C ILE A 96 -17.29 5.81 6.94
N ALA A 97 -18.24 5.31 6.15
CA ALA A 97 -18.91 4.05 6.44
C ALA A 97 -17.94 2.87 6.32
N SER A 98 -17.13 2.85 5.26
CA SER A 98 -16.07 1.87 5.05
C SER A 98 -14.97 1.98 6.11
N ALA A 99 -14.60 3.20 6.50
CA ALA A 99 -13.61 3.46 7.55
C ALA A 99 -14.08 2.96 8.92
N GLN A 100 -15.33 3.23 9.29
CA GLN A 100 -15.93 2.77 10.55
C GLN A 100 -15.98 1.24 10.62
N LEU A 101 -16.37 0.57 9.52
CA LEU A 101 -16.39 -0.89 9.47
C LEU A 101 -14.98 -1.49 9.56
N ALA A 102 -13.98 -0.87 8.93
CA ALA A 102 -12.58 -1.29 9.05
C ALA A 102 -12.07 -1.19 10.49
N ILE A 103 -12.38 -0.09 11.19
CA ILE A 103 -12.05 0.11 12.60
C ILE A 103 -12.77 -0.92 13.47
N GLN A 104 -14.07 -1.13 13.26
CA GLN A 104 -14.84 -2.13 14.00
C GLN A 104 -14.25 -3.53 13.82
N ALA A 105 -13.90 -3.92 12.60
CA ALA A 105 -13.25 -5.20 12.31
C ALA A 105 -11.92 -5.34 13.08
N ALA A 106 -11.08 -4.31 13.07
CA ALA A 106 -9.82 -4.33 13.80
C ALA A 106 -10.03 -4.40 15.33
N GLN A 107 -11.03 -3.71 15.87
CA GLN A 107 -11.36 -3.73 17.31
C GLN A 107 -11.83 -5.11 17.78
N THR A 108 -12.52 -5.86 16.90
CA THR A 108 -12.99 -7.23 17.18
C THR A 108 -11.94 -8.31 16.92
N GLY A 109 -10.70 -7.93 16.60
CA GLY A 109 -9.55 -8.84 16.54
C GLY A 109 -9.15 -9.33 15.15
N HIS A 110 -9.71 -8.74 14.10
CA HIS A 110 -9.34 -9.03 12.71
C HIS A 110 -8.10 -8.23 12.30
N LEU A 111 -7.21 -8.83 11.50
CA LEU A 111 -6.18 -8.07 10.80
C LEU A 111 -6.81 -7.40 9.58
N VAL A 112 -6.78 -6.07 9.53
CA VAL A 112 -7.32 -5.29 8.42
C VAL A 112 -6.19 -4.66 7.61
N LEU A 113 -6.18 -4.93 6.30
CA LEU A 113 -5.28 -4.29 5.36
C LEU A 113 -6.08 -3.34 4.47
N SER A 114 -5.60 -2.12 4.25
CA SER A 114 -6.29 -1.19 3.36
C SER A 114 -5.35 -0.19 2.71
N THR A 115 -5.86 0.53 1.72
CA THR A 115 -5.15 1.69 1.15
C THR A 115 -5.85 3.01 1.44
N LEU A 116 -5.06 4.08 1.47
CA LEU A 116 -5.52 5.47 1.48
C LEU A 116 -4.72 6.31 0.48
N HIS A 117 -5.33 7.38 -0.02
CA HIS A 117 -4.67 8.35 -0.89
C HIS A 117 -4.15 9.52 -0.06
N THR A 118 -2.91 9.41 0.43
CA THR A 118 -2.25 10.46 1.23
C THR A 118 -0.87 10.79 0.70
N ARG A 119 -0.35 11.94 1.14
CA ARG A 119 0.95 12.45 0.71
C ARG A 119 2.17 11.89 1.46
N ASN A 120 1.99 11.07 2.47
CA ASN A 120 3.05 10.42 3.24
C ASN A 120 2.35 9.51 4.26
N ALA A 121 3.14 8.76 5.03
CA ALA A 121 2.59 7.88 6.04
C ALA A 121 1.88 8.66 7.16
N SER A 122 2.44 9.77 7.64
CA SER A 122 1.83 10.59 8.70
C SER A 122 0.48 11.21 8.29
N GLY A 123 0.31 11.55 7.01
CA GLY A 123 -0.93 12.10 6.46
C GLY A 123 -2.15 11.17 6.56
N VAL A 124 -1.94 9.88 6.83
CA VAL A 124 -3.03 8.90 7.09
C VAL A 124 -3.86 9.28 8.31
N LEU A 125 -3.23 9.78 9.38
CA LEU A 125 -3.95 10.20 10.59
C LEU A 125 -4.91 11.34 10.29
N GLY A 126 -4.43 12.37 9.60
CA GLY A 126 -5.26 13.50 9.16
C GLY A 126 -6.38 13.05 8.23
N ARG A 127 -6.10 12.13 7.29
CA ARG A 127 -7.12 11.61 6.38
C ARG A 127 -8.22 10.83 7.11
N LEU A 128 -7.89 9.97 8.06
CA LEU A 128 -8.88 9.22 8.86
C LEU A 128 -9.71 10.16 9.74
N LYS A 129 -9.09 11.17 10.37
CA LYS A 129 -9.81 12.21 11.12
C LYS A 129 -10.76 13.01 10.23
N ASN A 130 -10.33 13.39 9.02
CA ASN A 130 -11.17 14.09 8.04
C ASN A 130 -12.35 13.24 7.55
N LEU A 131 -12.23 11.91 7.59
CA LEU A 131 -13.34 10.99 7.33
C LEU A 131 -14.29 10.86 8.53
N GLY A 132 -13.97 11.45 9.69
CA GLY A 132 -14.82 11.38 10.90
C GLY A 132 -14.50 10.20 11.82
N ILE A 133 -13.31 9.61 11.73
CA ILE A 133 -12.87 8.58 12.68
C ILE A 133 -12.21 9.24 13.91
N ASP A 134 -12.66 8.84 15.09
CA ASP A 134 -12.14 9.34 16.36
C ASP A 134 -10.67 8.98 16.58
N SER A 135 -9.92 9.91 17.18
CA SER A 135 -8.48 9.75 17.39
C SER A 135 -8.14 8.52 18.25
N GLU A 136 -8.95 8.26 19.28
CA GLU A 136 -8.79 7.09 20.16
C GLU A 136 -9.00 5.77 19.41
N ALA A 137 -9.96 5.74 18.48
CA ALA A 137 -10.21 4.56 17.65
C ALA A 137 -9.05 4.31 16.67
N ILE A 138 -8.47 5.37 16.11
CA ILE A 138 -7.27 5.27 15.26
C ILE A 138 -6.08 4.76 16.08
N GLU A 139 -5.82 5.34 17.25
CA GLU A 139 -4.68 4.99 18.10
C GLU A 139 -4.75 3.55 18.62
N SER A 140 -5.94 3.09 18.97
CA SER A 140 -6.14 1.71 19.47
C SER A 140 -5.94 0.63 18.39
N CYS A 141 -6.14 0.97 17.11
CA CYS A 141 -6.22 -0.01 16.02
C CYS A 141 -5.08 0.09 14.99
N LEU A 142 -4.58 1.29 14.68
CA LEU A 142 -3.58 1.50 13.63
C LEU A 142 -2.20 1.04 14.10
N ARG A 143 -1.63 0.04 13.43
CA ARG A 143 -0.33 -0.55 13.81
C ARG A 143 0.81 -0.15 12.90
N CYS A 144 0.53 0.03 11.62
CA CYS A 144 1.55 0.34 10.64
C CYS A 144 0.96 1.15 9.49
N VAL A 145 1.72 2.12 9.01
CA VAL A 145 1.44 2.81 7.76
C VAL A 145 2.69 2.77 6.90
N SER A 146 2.56 2.34 5.65
CA SER A 146 3.63 2.44 4.66
C SER A 146 3.28 3.44 3.59
N SER A 147 4.12 4.44 3.34
CA SER A 147 4.05 5.26 2.13
C SER A 147 4.98 4.70 1.06
N GLN A 148 4.52 4.63 -0.19
CA GLN A 148 5.29 4.05 -1.29
C GLN A 148 5.48 5.02 -2.48
N ARG A 149 6.69 5.00 -3.05
CA ARG A 149 6.98 5.45 -4.41
C ARG A 149 7.48 4.33 -5.30
N LEU A 150 7.19 4.42 -6.59
CA LEU A 150 7.84 3.61 -7.61
C LEU A 150 8.84 4.48 -8.36
N VAL A 151 10.13 4.20 -8.20
CA VAL A 151 11.22 4.92 -8.86
C VAL A 151 11.80 4.05 -9.97
N ARG A 152 12.16 4.64 -11.11
CA ARG A 152 12.75 3.90 -12.23
C ARG A 152 14.09 3.29 -11.81
N GLN A 153 14.23 1.99 -12.04
CA GLN A 153 15.47 1.27 -11.72
C GLN A 153 16.45 1.41 -12.89
N ARG A 154 17.72 1.66 -12.56
CA ARG A 154 18.81 1.62 -13.54
C ARG A 154 18.94 0.20 -14.11
N CYS A 155 19.22 0.10 -15.39
CA CYS A 155 19.36 -1.19 -16.05
C CYS A 155 20.57 -1.95 -15.49
N MET A 156 20.33 -3.10 -14.85
CA MET A 156 21.39 -3.92 -14.25
C MET A 156 22.38 -4.44 -15.29
N GLN A 157 21.93 -4.72 -16.52
CA GLN A 157 22.83 -5.09 -17.62
C GLN A 157 23.76 -3.93 -17.98
N CYS A 158 23.25 -2.70 -18.10
CA CYS A 158 24.08 -1.51 -18.35
C CYS A 158 25.06 -1.19 -17.21
N ILE A 159 24.70 -1.50 -15.96
CA ILE A 159 25.58 -1.31 -14.80
C ILE A 159 26.70 -2.35 -14.80
N ASN A 160 26.38 -3.62 -15.08
CA ASN A 160 27.30 -4.73 -14.87
C ASN A 160 28.12 -5.11 -16.11
N TYR A 161 27.54 -5.05 -17.31
CA TYR A 161 28.17 -5.59 -18.53
C TYR A 161 27.80 -4.81 -19.81
N ILE A 162 28.82 -4.11 -20.32
CA ILE A 162 29.09 -3.70 -21.71
C ILE A 162 28.45 -2.39 -22.24
N LYS A 163 29.37 -1.52 -22.74
CA LYS A 163 29.19 -0.44 -23.70
C LYS A 163 28.92 -1.02 -25.11
N THR A 164 27.68 -1.37 -25.41
CA THR A 164 27.18 -1.39 -26.80
C THR A 164 26.19 -0.25 -26.95
N ASP A 165 26.15 0.41 -28.11
CA ASP A 165 25.22 1.53 -28.36
C ASP A 165 23.75 1.13 -28.16
N GLN A 166 23.45 -0.18 -28.23
CA GLN A 166 22.14 -0.75 -27.98
C GLN A 166 22.20 -1.84 -26.90
N CYS A 167 21.59 -1.54 -25.75
CA CYS A 167 21.32 -2.53 -24.71
C CYS A 167 20.00 -3.24 -25.03
N PRO A 168 19.97 -4.58 -25.15
CA PRO A 168 18.76 -5.30 -25.53
C PRO A 168 17.68 -5.27 -24.45
N GLN A 169 18.06 -5.11 -23.18
CA GLN A 169 17.12 -5.08 -22.06
C GLN A 169 16.41 -3.74 -21.93
N CYS A 170 17.16 -2.63 -21.93
CA CYS A 170 16.59 -1.30 -21.72
C CYS A 170 16.38 -0.50 -23.01
N THR A 171 16.68 -1.09 -24.18
CA THR A 171 16.60 -0.44 -25.50
C THR A 171 17.25 0.95 -25.53
N SER A 172 18.44 1.04 -24.92
CA SER A 172 19.23 2.27 -24.76
C SER A 172 18.62 3.38 -23.89
N SER A 173 17.53 3.11 -23.16
CA SER A 173 16.97 4.07 -22.19
C SER A 173 17.80 4.22 -20.92
N GLY A 174 18.64 3.24 -20.59
CA GLY A 174 19.41 3.19 -19.34
C GLY A 174 18.62 2.73 -18.11
N TYR A 175 17.31 2.51 -18.23
CA TYR A 175 16.43 2.07 -17.15
C TYR A 175 15.68 0.80 -17.53
N PHE A 176 15.49 -0.09 -16.57
CA PHE A 176 14.64 -1.27 -16.77
C PHE A 176 13.91 -1.63 -15.49
N GLY A 177 12.58 -1.54 -15.52
CA GLY A 177 11.74 -1.78 -14.35
C GLY A 177 11.69 -0.60 -13.39
N ARG A 178 11.10 -0.86 -12.21
CA ARG A 178 10.90 0.11 -11.13
C ARG A 178 11.11 -0.57 -9.79
N ILE A 179 11.64 0.15 -8.82
CA ILE A 179 11.72 -0.30 -7.43
C ILE A 179 10.74 0.47 -6.56
N GLY A 180 10.22 -0.21 -5.52
CA GLY A 180 9.46 0.42 -4.46
C GLY A 180 10.39 1.07 -3.44
N VAL A 181 10.27 2.38 -3.24
CA VAL A 181 10.85 3.08 -2.09
C VAL A 181 9.74 3.24 -1.07
N HIS A 182 10.01 2.86 0.17
CA HIS A 182 9.02 2.81 1.23
C HIS A 182 9.46 3.62 2.45
N GLU A 183 8.56 4.47 2.92
CA GLU A 183 8.55 5.01 4.27
C GLU A 183 7.61 4.12 5.08
N VAL A 184 8.05 3.61 6.23
CA VAL A 184 7.22 2.72 7.07
C VAL A 184 7.22 3.24 8.48
N LEU A 185 6.05 3.62 8.97
CA LEU A 185 5.83 4.08 10.33
C LEU A 185 5.09 2.99 11.13
N ALA A 186 5.68 2.58 12.24
CA ALA A 186 4.97 1.79 13.24
C ALA A 186 4.00 2.68 14.05
N GLY A 187 3.03 2.08 14.73
CA GLY A 187 2.08 2.78 15.60
C GLY A 187 2.78 3.70 16.60
N SER A 188 3.87 3.24 17.23
CA SER A 188 4.66 4.08 18.13
C SER A 188 5.20 5.34 17.45
N GLN A 189 5.66 5.25 16.20
CA GLN A 189 6.18 6.40 15.43
C GLN A 189 5.08 7.30 14.87
N LEU A 190 3.86 6.79 14.72
CA LEU A 190 2.70 7.58 14.27
C LEU A 190 2.18 8.51 15.37
N PHE A 191 2.24 8.07 16.62
CA PHE A 191 1.68 8.80 17.77
C PHE A 191 2.73 9.44 18.67
N SER A 192 4.03 9.21 18.42
CA SER A 192 5.13 9.86 19.14
C SER A 192 6.11 10.53 18.17
N SER A 193 6.90 11.47 18.66
CA SER A 193 7.96 12.14 17.90
C SER A 193 9.22 11.27 17.71
N ALA A 194 9.06 9.95 17.67
CA ALA A 194 10.18 9.03 17.48
C ALA A 194 10.77 9.20 16.06
N PRO A 195 12.10 9.08 15.91
CA PRO A 195 12.73 9.16 14.61
C PRO A 195 12.26 8.02 13.70
N PHE A 196 12.14 8.31 12.41
CA PHE A 196 11.79 7.35 11.38
C PHE A 196 12.59 7.61 10.10
N LEU A 197 12.67 6.62 9.23
CA LEU A 197 13.30 6.75 7.94
C LEU A 197 12.26 7.28 6.95
N ASP A 198 12.41 8.54 6.55
CA ASP A 198 11.55 9.16 5.55
C ASP A 198 11.78 8.58 4.15
N LEU A 199 10.88 8.93 3.23
CA LEU A 199 10.88 8.37 1.88
C LEU A 199 12.13 8.74 1.07
N HIS A 200 12.68 9.95 1.29
CA HIS A 200 13.86 10.42 0.57
C HIS A 200 15.12 9.70 1.07
N SER A 201 15.29 9.60 2.38
CA SER A 201 16.38 8.88 3.05
C SER A 201 16.36 7.38 2.71
N ALA A 202 15.18 6.76 2.65
CA ALA A 202 15.01 5.39 2.18
C ALA A 202 15.45 5.24 0.72
N GLY A 203 15.10 6.21 -0.14
CA GLY A 203 15.54 6.24 -1.53
C GLY A 203 17.05 6.46 -1.69
N ALA A 204 17.65 7.28 -0.84
CA ALA A 204 19.09 7.55 -0.85
C ALA A 204 19.92 6.28 -0.62
N LEU A 205 19.39 5.31 0.15
CA LEU A 205 20.02 3.99 0.28
C LEU A 205 20.06 3.22 -1.05
N ALA A 206 18.99 3.31 -1.85
CA ALA A 206 18.94 2.70 -3.18
C ALA A 206 19.85 3.42 -4.20
N VAL A 207 20.00 4.74 -4.06
CA VAL A 207 21.01 5.52 -4.83
C VAL A 207 22.42 5.06 -4.48
N LYS A 208 22.72 4.92 -3.17
CA LYS A 208 24.03 4.44 -2.69
C LYS A 208 24.35 3.03 -3.17
N ALA A 209 23.32 2.18 -3.28
CA ALA A 209 23.45 0.83 -3.85
C ALA A 209 23.58 0.82 -5.39
N GLY A 210 23.48 1.98 -6.05
CA GLY A 210 23.58 2.11 -7.51
C GLY A 210 22.35 1.63 -8.27
N LEU A 211 21.25 1.32 -7.58
CA LEU A 211 20.03 0.77 -8.19
C LEU A 211 19.16 1.83 -8.87
N ILE A 212 19.19 3.06 -8.35
CA ILE A 212 18.52 4.23 -8.92
C ILE A 212 19.51 5.40 -8.99
N ASP A 213 19.18 6.44 -9.72
CA ASP A 213 19.94 7.70 -9.71
C ASP A 213 19.26 8.76 -8.84
N GLN A 214 20.03 9.76 -8.42
CA GLN A 214 19.53 10.84 -7.59
C GLN A 214 18.41 11.64 -8.29
N ALA A 215 18.55 11.83 -9.61
CA ALA A 215 17.59 12.59 -10.41
C ALA A 215 16.20 11.92 -10.46
N THR A 216 16.11 10.59 -10.61
CA THR A 216 14.80 9.91 -10.57
C THR A 216 14.21 9.87 -9.18
N LEU A 217 15.05 9.77 -8.14
CA LEU A 217 14.59 9.85 -6.75
C LEU A 217 13.93 11.21 -6.47
N ASP A 218 14.63 12.31 -6.78
CA ASP A 218 14.15 13.66 -6.53
C ASP A 218 12.90 13.99 -7.36
N ALA A 219 12.79 13.46 -8.59
CA ALA A 219 11.61 13.65 -9.43
C ALA A 219 10.35 12.96 -8.88
N GLU A 220 10.49 11.79 -8.26
CA GLU A 220 9.35 10.98 -7.80
C GLU A 220 8.96 11.23 -6.34
N VAL A 221 9.96 11.38 -5.47
CA VAL A 221 9.75 11.64 -4.04
C VAL A 221 9.58 13.14 -3.77
N GLY A 222 10.20 14.00 -4.58
CA GLY A 222 10.31 15.44 -4.34
C GLY A 222 11.28 15.75 -3.19
N THR A 223 11.76 16.98 -3.11
CA THR A 223 12.60 17.49 -2.00
C THR A 223 11.76 18.13 -0.89
N TRP A 224 10.47 17.81 -0.83
CA TRP A 224 9.52 18.48 0.07
C TRP A 224 9.63 17.87 1.46
N HIS A 225 10.58 18.37 2.25
CA HIS A 225 10.58 18.24 3.70
C HIS A 225 9.69 19.33 4.31
#